data_AF-A0A1W9P5N7-F1
#
_entry.id   AF-A0A1W9P5N7-F1
#
_cell.length_a   1.000
_cell.length_b   1.000
_cell.length_c   1.000
_cell.angle_alpha   90.00
_cell.angle_beta   90.00
_cell.angle_gamma   90.00
#
_symmetry.space_group_name_H-M   'P 1'
#
loop_
_entity.id
_entity.type
_entity.pdbx_description
1 polymer ?
#
loop_
_entity_poly.entity_id
_entity_poly.type
_entity_poly.pdbx_seq_one_letter_code
_entity_poly.pdbx_strand_id
1 'polypeptide(L)'
;MDNKKEPEEKISKEEIERFLADREKIRKIVGNIGGKPTRNERIVNIIFFAIVAALFIISFIPHGISKIIGIEIAIFLVSLKLVYFLYNEARVNHFQFWVLSTLEWRINDISKTLKEIMKMLETLKAEQKEKKDDS
;
A
#
# COMPACT_ATOMS: atom_id res chain seq x y z
N MET A 1 -0.87 -56.33 1.94
CA MET A 1 0.24 -55.42 1.56
C MET A 1 -0.37 -54.12 1.09
N ASP A 2 0.04 -53.05 1.77
CA ASP A 2 -0.39 -51.66 1.65
C ASP A 2 -0.58 -51.14 0.24
N ASN A 3 -1.60 -50.30 0.04
CA ASN A 3 -1.38 -49.00 -0.59
C ASN A 3 -2.54 -48.03 -0.34
N LYS A 4 -2.55 -47.40 0.83
CA LYS A 4 -3.31 -46.16 1.06
C LYS A 4 -2.49 -45.01 0.45
N LYS A 5 -2.69 -44.74 -0.85
CA LYS A 5 -2.05 -43.60 -1.51
C LYS A 5 -2.80 -42.31 -1.19
N GLU A 6 -2.01 -41.39 -0.67
CA GLU A 6 -2.33 -40.07 -0.15
C GLU A 6 -3.09 -39.17 -1.16
N PRO A 7 -4.01 -38.30 -0.69
CA PRO A 7 -4.64 -37.29 -1.54
C PRO A 7 -3.83 -35.97 -1.66
N GLU A 8 -2.58 -35.89 -1.18
CA GLU A 8 -1.93 -34.59 -0.89
C GLU A 8 -0.94 -34.04 -1.95
N GLU A 9 -0.61 -34.74 -3.04
CA GLU A 9 0.53 -34.34 -3.89
C GLU A 9 0.25 -33.49 -5.15
N LYS A 10 -0.93 -32.89 -5.35
CA LYS A 10 -1.19 -32.13 -6.59
C LYS A 10 -1.81 -30.76 -6.39
N ILE A 11 -1.14 -29.91 -5.61
CA ILE A 11 -1.14 -28.48 -5.95
C ILE A 11 -0.28 -28.36 -7.22
N SER A 12 -0.91 -28.23 -8.39
CA SER A 12 -0.20 -28.17 -9.67
C SER A 12 0.80 -27.02 -9.64
N LYS A 13 2.02 -27.23 -10.15
CA LYS A 13 3.02 -26.16 -10.30
C LYS A 13 2.44 -24.95 -11.05
N GLU A 14 1.48 -25.20 -11.94
CA GLU A 14 0.74 -24.18 -12.69
C GLU A 14 -0.17 -23.32 -11.80
N GLU A 15 -0.76 -23.87 -10.74
CA GLU A 15 -1.55 -23.11 -9.78
C GLU A 15 -0.65 -22.18 -8.96
N ILE A 16 0.51 -22.67 -8.51
CA ILE A 16 1.50 -21.86 -7.79
C ILE A 16 1.99 -20.72 -8.69
N GLU A 17 2.28 -21.01 -9.95
CA GLU A 17 2.76 -20.01 -10.92
C GLU A 17 1.68 -18.95 -11.24
N ARG A 18 0.41 -19.35 -11.37
CA ARG A 18 -0.72 -18.42 -11.49
C ARG A 18 -0.88 -17.54 -10.25
N PHE A 19 -0.77 -18.11 -9.05
CA PHE A 19 -0.83 -17.35 -7.80
C PHE A 19 0.30 -16.32 -7.68
N LEU A 20 1.52 -16.68 -8.09
CA LEU A 20 2.66 -15.76 -8.12
C LEU A 20 2.46 -14.63 -9.14
N ALA A 21 1.94 -14.95 -10.33
CA ALA A 21 1.65 -13.95 -11.36
C ALA A 21 0.56 -12.95 -10.92
N ASP A 22 -0.49 -13.43 -10.25
CA ASP A 22 -1.56 -12.56 -9.75
C ASP A 22 -1.12 -11.73 -8.54
N ARG A 23 -0.25 -12.28 -7.67
CA ARG A 23 0.44 -11.50 -6.64
C ARG A 23 1.30 -10.39 -7.23
N GLU A 24 2.00 -10.63 -8.34
CA GLU A 24 2.84 -9.64 -9.01
C GLU A 24 2.00 -8.50 -9.61
N LYS A 25 0.84 -8.82 -10.19
CA LYS A 25 -0.13 -7.81 -10.68
C LYS A 25 -0.67 -6.96 -9.54
N ILE A 26 -1.09 -7.59 -8.45
CA ILE A 26 -1.57 -6.87 -7.26
C ILE A 26 -0.44 -5.99 -6.69
N ARG A 27 0.80 -6.48 -6.65
CA ARG A 27 1.97 -5.69 -6.22
C ARG A 27 2.23 -4.49 -7.13
N LYS A 28 2.08 -4.63 -8.46
CA LYS A 28 2.19 -3.51 -9.40
C LYS A 28 1.07 -2.49 -9.23
N ILE A 29 -0.16 -2.94 -9.04
CA ILE A 29 -1.32 -2.06 -8.80
C ILE A 29 -1.13 -1.30 -7.49
N VAL A 30 -0.77 -2.00 -6.40
CA VAL A 30 -0.49 -1.39 -5.09
C VAL A 30 0.75 -0.49 -5.14
N GLY A 31 1.79 -0.88 -5.87
CA GLY A 31 3.01 -0.08 -6.06
C GLY A 31 2.78 1.21 -6.85
N ASN A 32 1.86 1.19 -7.82
CA ASN A 32 1.43 2.39 -8.55
C ASN A 32 0.58 3.34 -7.70
N ILE A 33 -0.05 2.85 -6.63
CA ILE A 33 -0.84 3.69 -5.73
C ILE A 33 0.00 4.17 -4.53
N GLY A 34 1.01 3.38 -4.13
CA GLY A 34 1.75 3.59 -2.88
C GLY A 34 3.09 4.31 -2.98
N GLY A 35 3.74 4.47 -4.14
CA GLY A 35 5.07 5.05 -4.08
C GLY A 35 5.81 5.18 -5.38
N LYS A 36 5.68 6.36 -5.98
CA LYS A 36 6.80 7.19 -6.44
C LYS A 36 6.23 8.58 -6.67
N PRO A 37 6.81 9.64 -6.09
CA PRO A 37 6.45 10.99 -6.52
C PRO A 37 6.65 11.01 -8.04
N THR A 38 5.56 11.16 -8.78
CA THR A 38 5.64 11.04 -10.22
C THR A 38 6.56 12.16 -10.72
N ARG A 39 7.29 11.92 -11.82
CA ARG A 39 8.14 12.96 -12.43
C ARG A 39 7.36 14.26 -12.64
N ASN A 40 6.05 14.13 -12.86
CA ASN A 40 5.08 15.20 -13.00
C ASN A 40 4.88 15.99 -11.69
N GLU A 41 4.77 15.35 -10.53
CA GLU A 41 4.67 16.05 -9.24
C GLU A 41 5.95 16.85 -8.94
N ARG A 42 7.13 16.30 -9.24
CA ARG A 42 8.40 17.03 -9.10
C ARG A 42 8.46 18.25 -10.03
N ILE A 43 8.01 18.11 -11.28
CA ILE A 43 7.95 19.21 -12.25
C ILE A 43 6.96 20.29 -11.79
N VAL A 44 5.77 19.89 -11.32
CA VAL A 44 4.77 20.81 -10.80
C VAL A 44 5.28 21.58 -9.59
N ASN A 45 6.06 20.93 -8.71
CA ASN A 45 6.66 21.59 -7.55
C ASN A 45 7.74 22.61 -7.95
N ILE A 46 8.59 22.26 -8.93
CA ILE A 46 9.62 23.17 -9.48
C ILE A 46 8.96 24.39 -10.15
N ILE A 47 7.92 24.17 -10.95
CA ILE A 47 7.15 25.25 -11.59
C ILE A 47 6.51 26.14 -10.53
N PHE A 48 5.91 25.55 -9.50
CA PHE A 48 5.30 26.32 -8.41
C PHE A 48 6.33 27.18 -7.68
N PHE A 49 7.49 26.61 -7.34
CA PHE A 49 8.58 27.35 -6.73
C PHE A 49 9.08 28.49 -7.62
N ALA A 50 9.21 28.24 -8.93
CA ALA A 50 9.60 29.27 -9.90
C ALA A 50 8.58 30.41 -10.00
N ILE A 51 7.28 30.12 -9.94
CA ILE A 51 6.21 31.13 -9.92
C ILE A 51 6.28 31.97 -8.64
N VAL A 52 6.44 31.34 -7.48
CA VAL A 52 6.57 32.06 -6.20
C VAL A 52 7.82 32.95 -6.20
N ALA A 53 8.95 32.45 -6.70
CA ALA A 53 10.18 33.23 -6.84
C ALA A 53 10.00 34.41 -7.80
N ALA A 54 9.33 34.20 -8.95
CA ALA A 54 9.04 35.27 -9.91
C ALA A 54 8.13 36.37 -9.33
N LEU A 55 7.10 35.98 -8.58
CA LEU A 55 6.22 36.93 -7.87
C LEU A 55 7.01 37.76 -6.84
N PHE A 56 7.97 37.13 -6.15
CA PHE A 56 8.83 37.83 -5.19
C PHE A 56 9.76 38.84 -5.88
N ILE A 57 10.35 38.47 -7.01
CA ILE A 57 11.22 39.35 -7.82
C ILE A 57 10.41 40.52 -8.40
N ILE A 58 9.20 40.26 -8.91
CA ILE A 58 8.29 41.30 -9.43
C ILE A 58 7.87 42.27 -8.33
N SER A 59 7.60 41.78 -7.11
CA SER A 59 7.29 42.63 -5.94
C SER A 59 8.47 43.51 -5.51
N PHE A 60 9.70 43.13 -5.85
CA PHE A 60 10.89 43.94 -5.58
C PHE A 60 11.07 45.10 -6.57
N ILE A 61 10.42 45.04 -7.75
CA ILE A 61 10.47 46.11 -8.76
C ILE A 61 9.65 47.32 -8.27
N PRO A 62 10.26 48.51 -8.13
CA PRO A 62 9.62 49.65 -7.46
C PRO A 62 8.53 50.39 -8.29
N HIS A 63 8.14 49.90 -9.48
CA HIS A 63 7.45 50.71 -10.50
C HIS A 63 5.97 50.42 -10.78
N GLY A 64 5.27 49.62 -9.97
CA GLY A 64 3.81 49.55 -10.13
C GLY A 64 3.18 48.41 -9.37
N ILE A 65 2.11 48.73 -8.64
CA ILE A 65 1.40 47.90 -7.65
C ILE A 65 2.08 47.97 -6.28
N SER A 66 1.35 48.45 -5.27
CA SER A 66 1.81 48.54 -3.89
C SER A 66 2.47 47.22 -3.48
N LYS A 67 3.75 47.25 -3.07
CA LYS A 67 4.55 46.07 -2.70
C LYS A 67 3.79 45.07 -1.81
N ILE A 68 2.90 45.58 -0.98
CA ILE A 68 2.01 44.85 -0.07
C ILE A 68 1.09 43.87 -0.82
N ILE A 69 0.44 44.31 -1.90
CA ILE A 69 -0.54 43.49 -2.65
C ILE A 69 0.16 42.30 -3.31
N GLY A 70 1.37 42.48 -3.83
CA GLY A 70 2.15 41.39 -4.43
C GLY A 70 2.51 40.30 -3.42
N ILE A 71 2.84 40.69 -2.19
CA ILE A 71 3.16 39.75 -1.10
C ILE A 71 1.90 39.01 -0.63
N GLU A 72 0.77 39.69 -0.50
CA GLU A 72 -0.51 39.07 -0.13
C GLU A 72 -0.94 38.00 -1.14
N ILE A 73 -0.82 38.30 -2.44
CA ILE A 73 -1.13 37.33 -3.52
C ILE A 73 -0.17 36.14 -3.49
N ALA A 74 1.12 36.37 -3.23
CA ALA A 74 2.10 35.29 -3.12
C ALA A 74 1.77 34.36 -1.93
N ILE A 75 1.46 34.92 -0.76
CA ILE A 75 1.06 34.15 0.42
C ILE A 75 -0.25 33.37 0.16
N PHE A 76 -1.22 33.98 -0.52
CA PHE A 76 -2.47 33.33 -0.88
C PHE A 76 -2.28 32.15 -1.84
N LEU A 77 -1.41 32.29 -2.85
CA LEU A 77 -1.08 31.19 -3.77
C LEU A 77 -0.38 30.03 -3.05
N VAL A 78 0.53 30.33 -2.12
CA VAL A 78 1.22 29.32 -1.30
C VAL A 78 0.24 28.59 -0.38
N SER A 79 -0.68 29.30 0.28
CA SER A 79 -1.67 28.66 1.15
C SER A 79 -2.60 27.75 0.37
N LEU A 80 -3.06 28.16 -0.81
CA LEU A 80 -3.88 27.33 -1.68
C LEU A 80 -3.15 26.06 -2.14
N LYS A 81 -1.86 26.16 -2.44
CA LYS A 81 -1.01 25.01 -2.80
C LYS A 81 -0.86 24.03 -1.64
N LEU A 82 -0.69 24.52 -0.42
CA LEU A 82 -0.61 23.68 0.78
C LEU A 82 -1.90 22.90 1.00
N VAL A 83 -3.06 23.55 0.86
CA VAL A 83 -4.37 22.88 0.96
C VAL A 83 -4.50 21.79 -0.11
N TYR A 84 -4.12 22.08 -1.35
CA TYR A 84 -4.14 21.10 -2.44
C TYR A 84 -3.22 19.90 -2.16
N PHE A 85 -2.02 20.16 -1.66
CA PHE A 85 -1.05 19.13 -1.30
C PHE A 85 -1.58 18.24 -0.16
N LEU A 86 -2.10 18.85 0.91
CA LEU A 86 -2.69 18.14 2.04
C LEU A 86 -3.90 17.29 1.63
N TYR A 87 -4.74 17.81 0.74
CA TYR A 87 -5.87 17.06 0.19
C TYR A 87 -5.41 15.83 -0.61
N ASN A 88 -4.34 15.97 -1.39
CA ASN A 88 -3.75 14.86 -2.13
C ASN A 88 -3.09 13.82 -1.20
N GLU A 89 -2.40 14.30 -0.16
CA GLU A 89 -1.76 13.46 0.86
C GLU A 89 -2.80 12.67 1.68
N ALA A 90 -3.94 13.28 2.03
CA ALA A 90 -5.03 12.63 2.75
C ALA A 90 -5.61 11.43 1.98
N ARG A 91 -5.71 11.52 0.64
CA ARG A 91 -6.16 10.40 -0.20
C ARG A 91 -5.17 9.23 -0.20
N VAL A 92 -3.87 9.53 -0.28
CA VAL A 92 -2.82 8.50 -0.22
C VAL A 92 -2.80 7.84 1.15
N ASN A 93 -2.94 8.62 2.22
CA ASN A 93 -2.98 8.11 3.58
C ASN A 93 -4.20 7.19 3.82
N HIS A 94 -5.38 7.58 3.32
CA HIS A 94 -6.57 6.72 3.36
C HIS A 94 -6.38 5.41 2.58
N PHE A 95 -5.70 5.46 1.43
CA PHE A 95 -5.36 4.25 0.68
C PHE A 95 -4.38 3.36 1.46
N GLN A 96 -3.34 3.93 2.05
CA GLN A 96 -2.38 3.19 2.89
C GLN A 96 -3.10 2.51 4.08
N PHE A 97 -4.02 3.22 4.73
CA PHE A 97 -4.85 2.68 5.80
C PHE A 97 -5.73 1.51 5.35
N TRP A 98 -6.34 1.61 4.18
CA TRP A 98 -7.13 0.53 3.58
C TRP A 98 -6.30 -0.72 3.29
N VAL A 99 -5.10 -0.53 2.74
CA VAL A 99 -4.17 -1.65 2.48
C VAL A 99 -3.74 -2.31 3.78
N LEU A 100 -3.44 -1.53 4.82
CA LEU A 100 -3.05 -2.08 6.12
C LEU A 100 -4.20 -2.89 6.76
N SER A 101 -5.42 -2.34 6.74
CA SER A 101 -6.62 -3.03 7.28
C SER A 101 -6.87 -4.37 6.58
N THR A 102 -6.71 -4.42 5.25
CA THR A 102 -6.90 -5.67 4.50
C THR A 102 -5.77 -6.68 4.76
N LEU A 103 -4.54 -6.22 4.94
CA LEU A 103 -3.42 -7.08 5.35
C LEU A 103 -3.61 -7.63 6.76
N GLU A 104 -4.04 -6.79 7.71
CA GLU A 104 -4.34 -7.19 9.07
C GLU A 104 -5.40 -8.31 9.10
N TRP A 105 -6.49 -8.12 8.36
CA TRP A 105 -7.53 -9.14 8.24
C TRP A 105 -6.99 -10.45 7.65
N ARG A 106 -6.19 -10.36 6.57
CA ARG A 106 -5.62 -11.55 5.91
C ARG A 106 -4.63 -12.30 6.80
N ILE A 107 -3.80 -11.58 7.56
CA ILE A 107 -2.86 -12.18 8.53
C ILE A 107 -3.63 -12.87 9.65
N ASN A 108 -4.70 -12.25 10.13
CA ASN A 108 -5.55 -12.83 11.16
C ASN A 108 -6.22 -14.12 10.68
N ASP A 109 -6.72 -14.14 9.44
CA ASP A 109 -7.32 -15.32 8.82
C ASP A 109 -6.31 -16.48 8.71
N ILE A 110 -5.12 -16.22 8.16
CA ILE A 110 -4.02 -17.20 8.10
C ILE A 110 -3.68 -17.74 9.49
N SER A 111 -3.66 -16.86 10.50
CA SER A 111 -3.38 -17.25 11.89
C SER A 111 -4.45 -18.18 12.47
N LYS A 112 -5.72 -18.01 12.08
CA LYS A 112 -6.82 -18.92 12.48
C LYS A 112 -6.69 -20.26 11.77
N THR A 113 -6.49 -20.26 10.46
CA THR A 113 -6.29 -21.49 9.68
C THR A 113 -5.11 -22.32 10.22
N LEU A 114 -4.00 -21.67 10.56
CA LEU A 114 -2.84 -22.34 11.17
C LEU A 114 -3.19 -23.00 12.51
N LYS A 115 -3.97 -22.33 13.36
CA LYS A 115 -4.43 -22.91 14.64
C LYS A 115 -5.34 -24.12 14.44
N GLU A 116 -6.22 -24.09 13.45
CA GLU A 116 -7.10 -25.22 13.13
C GLU A 116 -6.29 -26.42 12.62
N ILE A 117 -5.33 -26.20 11.73
CA ILE A 117 -4.43 -27.26 11.23
C ILE A 117 -3.64 -27.87 12.39
N MET A 118 -3.08 -27.05 13.30
CA MET A 118 -2.37 -27.55 14.47
C MET A 118 -3.26 -28.43 15.36
N LYS A 119 -4.51 -28.03 15.60
CA LYS A 119 -5.48 -28.83 16.37
C LYS A 119 -5.80 -30.17 15.68
N MET A 120 -6.04 -30.16 14.37
CA MET A 120 -6.30 -31.39 13.62
C MET A 120 -5.10 -32.35 13.67
N LEU A 121 -3.87 -31.83 13.59
CA LEU A 121 -2.66 -32.64 13.75
C LEU A 121 -2.54 -33.24 15.15
N GLU A 122 -2.88 -32.48 16.20
CA GLU A 122 -2.90 -32.99 17.57
C GLU A 122 -3.93 -34.11 17.77
N THR A 123 -5.17 -33.94 17.26
CA THR A 123 -6.21 -34.95 17.37
C THR A 123 -5.85 -36.22 16.58
N LEU A 124 -5.35 -36.08 15.36
CA LEU A 124 -4.89 -37.22 14.56
C LEU A 124 -3.72 -37.95 15.25
N LYS A 125 -2.81 -37.22 15.89
CA LYS A 125 -1.70 -37.82 16.64
C LYS A 125 -2.18 -38.53 17.90
N ALA A 126 -3.26 -38.06 18.54
CA ALA A 126 -3.88 -38.72 19.68
C ALA A 126 -4.60 -40.02 19.27
N GLU A 127 -5.39 -39.99 18.19
CA GLU A 127 -6.06 -41.18 17.64
C GLU A 127 -5.07 -42.27 17.17
N GLN A 128 -3.93 -41.86 16.62
CA GLN A 128 -2.84 -42.77 16.24
C GLN A 128 -2.14 -43.40 17.45
N LYS A 129 -2.16 -42.76 18.62
CA LYS A 129 -1.63 -43.33 19.86
C LYS A 129 -2.58 -44.35 20.47
N GLU A 130 -3.88 -44.06 20.54
CA GLU A 130 -4.88 -45.01 21.06
C GLU A 130 -4.92 -46.29 20.21
N LYS A 131 -4.89 -46.18 18.88
CA LYS A 131 -4.83 -47.36 18.00
C LYS A 131 -3.57 -48.21 18.14
N LYS A 132 -2.53 -47.70 18.80
CA LYS A 132 -1.25 -48.40 18.98
C LYS A 132 -1.14 -49.08 20.36
N ASP A 133 -1.97 -48.69 21.33
CA ASP A 133 -2.08 -49.34 22.65
C ASP A 133 -3.15 -50.45 22.67
N ASP A 134 -4.11 -50.43 21.74
CA ASP A 134 -5.16 -51.46 21.57
C ASP A 134 -4.74 -52.65 20.66
N SER A 135 -3.49 -52.67 20.15
CA SER A 135 -2.96 -53.72 19.27
C SER A 135 -1.66 -54.32 19.80
#